data_AF-A0A9P4IPF4-F1
#
_entry.id   AF-A0A9P4IPF4-F1
#
_cell.length_a   1.000
_cell.length_b   1.000
_cell.length_c   1.000
_cell.angle_alpha   90.00
_cell.angle_beta   90.00
_cell.angle_gamma   90.00
#
_symmetry.space_group_name_H-M   'P 1'
#
loop_
_entity.id
_entity.type
_entity.pdbx_description
1 polymer ?
#
loop_
_entity_poly.entity_id
_entity_poly.type
_entity_poly.pdbx_seq_one_letter_code
_entity_poly.pdbx_strand_id
1 'polypeptide(L)'
;MPSFTLSQYIGSWAAQKIFLISRYVSTSSHDVYHFLEDSIKSDADIKPRKSTVVWALICFATYLLLGALAIVFPSKSFLIVIASLAAVYFAGIAGKWMYDVIRSRNAEYKRNLANTVFVVLFSFILFTTMYEKRWHQQLTLEVIETRREPMLHPPYPAFALLQDMNATNQANLVSAPRNCFINQYDPEGPHCSDYTAQHLDASIKANGCNCSDNWVPGVQELHDGPNGTLSHRYISFQPQEYIVSPGANNYLTLQAYFTFNTTHPNGSALPEPVLWLMVYDPKFSFDEAYYEGYGLVNMFNANGPMNIDIDLTWYQQRNGSGYYFYDVLLSAVSNLNLLCDVTNTTGEYVGLCHTSLIIQVPRSERTVQIQKMSMEWPDVIAEAGSYFALVQLLGWVFSGQLLAAD
;
A
#
# COMPACT_ATOMS: atom_id res chain seq x y z
N MET A 1 -3.85 23.72 12.05
CA MET A 1 -2.48 23.32 11.65
C MET A 1 -2.35 23.59 10.16
N PRO A 2 -1.36 24.38 9.70
CA PRO A 2 -1.26 24.69 8.27
C PRO A 2 -0.81 23.45 7.50
N SER A 3 -1.60 23.07 6.51
CA SER A 3 -1.37 21.97 5.58
C SER A 3 -0.25 22.34 4.60
N PHE A 4 0.98 21.96 4.94
CA PHE A 4 2.08 21.96 3.99
C PHE A 4 1.96 20.73 3.10
N THR A 5 1.75 20.94 1.80
CA THR A 5 1.67 19.86 0.81
C THR A 5 3.07 19.34 0.48
N LEU A 6 3.24 18.02 0.42
CA LEU A 6 4.49 17.30 0.08
C LEU A 6 5.13 17.81 -1.24
N SER A 7 4.29 18.31 -2.16
CA SER A 7 4.68 19.01 -3.38
C SER A 7 5.56 20.24 -3.15
N GLN A 8 5.31 21.03 -2.10
CA GLN A 8 6.12 22.21 -1.77
C GLN A 8 7.48 21.83 -1.16
N TYR A 9 7.56 20.71 -0.45
CA TYR A 9 8.82 20.22 0.11
C TYR A 9 9.73 19.61 -0.98
N ILE A 10 9.16 18.87 -1.92
CA ILE A 10 9.89 18.32 -3.07
C ILE A 10 10.33 19.45 -4.02
N GLY A 11 9.47 20.45 -4.26
CA GLY A 11 9.83 21.64 -5.05
C GLY A 11 10.96 22.45 -4.41
N SER A 12 10.92 22.66 -3.10
CA SER A 12 11.95 23.39 -2.34
C SER A 12 13.29 22.63 -2.27
N TRP A 13 13.25 21.32 -2.04
CA TRP A 13 14.45 20.48 -1.93
C TRP A 13 15.10 20.21 -3.30
N ALA A 14 14.29 19.98 -4.34
CA ALA A 14 14.77 19.88 -5.72
C ALA A 14 15.28 21.23 -6.21
N ALA A 15 14.62 22.35 -5.90
CA ALA A 15 15.13 23.68 -6.25
C ALA A 15 16.43 24.01 -5.50
N GLN A 16 16.59 23.65 -4.22
CA GLN A 16 17.85 23.84 -3.50
C GLN A 16 18.99 22.97 -4.04
N LYS A 17 18.72 21.73 -4.44
CA LYS A 17 19.74 20.86 -5.06
C LYS A 17 20.03 21.22 -6.52
N ILE A 18 19.04 21.64 -7.29
CA ILE A 18 19.24 22.18 -8.65
C ILE A 18 19.98 23.52 -8.58
N PHE A 19 19.74 24.34 -7.56
CA PHE A 19 20.49 25.58 -7.33
C PHE A 19 21.92 25.30 -6.84
N LEU A 20 22.16 24.26 -6.04
CA LEU A 20 23.51 23.81 -5.66
C LEU A 20 24.27 23.21 -6.86
N ILE A 21 23.60 22.43 -7.71
CA ILE A 21 24.15 21.90 -8.97
C ILE A 21 24.38 23.04 -9.96
N SER A 22 23.47 24.02 -10.07
CA SER A 22 23.65 25.19 -10.93
C SER A 22 24.73 26.12 -10.39
N ARG A 23 24.95 26.20 -9.07
CA ARG A 23 26.09 26.92 -8.47
C ARG A 23 27.41 26.20 -8.76
N TYR A 24 27.43 24.87 -8.70
CA TYR A 24 28.60 24.05 -9.05
C TYR A 24 28.95 24.14 -10.55
N VAL A 25 27.92 24.18 -11.41
CA VAL A 25 28.03 24.40 -12.87
C VAL A 25 28.33 25.87 -13.22
N SER A 26 27.90 26.83 -12.39
CA SER A 26 28.16 28.26 -12.57
C SER A 26 29.56 28.66 -12.09
N THR A 27 30.12 28.01 -11.06
CA THR A 27 31.52 28.20 -10.70
C THR A 27 32.45 27.55 -11.72
N SER A 28 32.01 26.50 -12.42
CA SER A 28 32.78 25.95 -13.54
C SER A 28 32.59 26.73 -14.85
N SER A 29 31.49 27.48 -15.05
CA SER A 29 31.24 28.19 -16.31
C SER A 29 32.15 29.40 -16.54
N HIS A 30 32.64 30.06 -15.48
CA HIS A 30 33.61 31.16 -15.61
C HIS A 30 35.03 30.66 -15.95
N ASP A 31 35.41 29.50 -15.41
CA ASP A 31 36.66 28.82 -15.79
C ASP A 31 36.57 28.13 -17.17
N VAL A 32 35.38 27.68 -17.58
CA VAL A 32 35.15 27.06 -18.89
C VAL A 32 35.25 28.07 -20.03
N TYR A 33 34.82 29.33 -19.83
CA TYR A 33 34.96 30.35 -20.88
C TYR A 33 36.42 30.75 -21.13
N HIS A 34 37.22 30.95 -20.08
CA HIS A 34 38.67 31.20 -20.23
C HIS A 34 39.42 29.96 -20.74
N PHE A 35 38.99 28.75 -20.37
CA PHE A 35 39.55 27.51 -20.91
C PHE A 35 39.25 27.31 -22.40
N LEU A 36 38.09 27.75 -22.88
CA LEU A 36 37.70 27.66 -24.30
C LEU A 36 38.47 28.65 -25.19
N GLU A 37 38.83 29.84 -24.68
CA GLU A 37 39.55 30.87 -25.45
C GLU A 37 41.06 30.58 -25.57
N ASP A 38 41.70 30.04 -24.52
CA ASP A 38 43.10 29.60 -24.57
C ASP A 38 43.31 28.20 -25.20
N SER A 39 42.23 27.43 -25.43
CA SER A 39 42.30 26.08 -26.03
C SER A 39 42.57 26.08 -27.53
N ILE A 40 42.37 27.19 -28.25
CA ILE A 40 42.40 27.17 -29.72
C ILE A 40 43.83 27.30 -30.29
N LYS A 41 44.82 27.73 -29.49
CA LYS A 41 46.18 28.03 -29.99
C LYS A 41 47.25 26.94 -29.78
N SER A 42 46.97 25.84 -29.08
CA SER A 42 47.92 24.72 -28.88
C SER A 42 47.18 23.36 -28.75
N ASP A 43 46.28 23.07 -29.69
CA ASP A 43 45.43 21.86 -29.63
C ASP A 43 46.01 20.66 -30.43
N ALA A 44 47.20 20.83 -31.03
CA ALA A 44 47.84 19.80 -31.85
C ALA A 44 48.64 18.75 -31.04
N ASP A 45 49.06 19.10 -29.82
CA ASP A 45 50.08 18.36 -29.08
C ASP A 45 49.52 17.57 -27.87
N ILE A 46 48.20 17.53 -27.68
CA ILE A 46 47.56 16.85 -26.52
C ILE A 46 46.53 15.81 -26.98
N LYS A 47 46.54 14.63 -26.35
CA LYS A 47 45.62 13.49 -26.58
C LYS A 47 44.90 13.13 -25.26
N PRO A 48 43.56 13.17 -25.17
CA PRO A 48 42.59 13.67 -26.16
C PRO A 48 42.71 15.17 -26.42
N ARG A 49 42.26 15.58 -27.62
CA ARG A 49 42.07 17.00 -27.91
C ARG A 49 40.98 17.57 -26.99
N LYS A 50 41.14 18.82 -26.56
CA LYS A 50 40.16 19.50 -25.71
C LYS A 50 38.79 19.57 -26.38
N SER A 51 38.75 19.74 -27.70
CA SER A 51 37.50 19.70 -28.48
C SER A 51 36.75 18.36 -28.43
N THR A 52 37.41 17.24 -28.17
CA THR A 52 36.78 15.92 -27.98
C THR A 52 36.16 15.82 -26.61
N VAL A 53 36.83 16.33 -25.58
CA VAL A 53 36.33 16.39 -24.21
C VAL A 53 35.12 17.30 -24.10
N VAL A 54 35.18 18.51 -24.68
CA VAL A 54 34.05 19.45 -24.71
C VAL A 54 32.85 18.83 -25.40
N TRP A 55 33.05 18.16 -26.53
CA TRP A 55 31.96 17.52 -27.25
C TRP A 55 31.36 16.34 -26.47
N ALA A 56 32.19 15.53 -25.79
CA ALA A 56 31.70 14.48 -24.90
C ALA A 56 30.87 15.03 -23.73
N LEU A 57 31.30 16.14 -23.12
CA LEU A 57 30.55 16.80 -22.05
C LEU A 57 29.22 17.38 -22.53
N ILE A 58 29.17 17.96 -23.73
CA ILE A 58 27.92 18.44 -24.33
C ILE A 58 26.95 17.27 -24.55
N CYS A 59 27.41 16.16 -25.16
CA CYS A 59 26.60 14.96 -25.33
C CYS A 59 26.11 14.39 -23.99
N PHE A 60 26.95 14.43 -22.95
CA PHE A 60 26.55 13.98 -21.62
C PHE A 60 25.49 14.88 -20.99
N ALA A 61 25.65 16.20 -21.11
CA ALA A 61 24.66 17.16 -20.63
C ALA A 61 23.31 17.01 -21.34
N THR A 62 23.30 16.83 -22.66
CA THR A 62 22.05 16.60 -23.42
C THR A 62 21.39 15.28 -23.05
N TYR A 63 22.18 14.23 -22.80
CA TYR A 63 21.66 12.95 -22.30
C TYR A 63 21.03 13.07 -20.91
N LEU A 64 21.65 13.80 -19.99
CA LEU A 64 21.07 14.05 -18.66
C LEU A 64 19.77 14.86 -18.75
N LEU A 65 19.70 15.85 -19.65
CA LEU A 65 18.46 16.59 -19.91
C LEU A 65 17.34 15.68 -20.41
N LEU A 66 17.65 14.72 -21.29
CA LEU A 66 16.69 13.71 -21.71
C LEU A 66 16.29 12.76 -20.59
N GLY A 67 17.24 12.38 -19.71
CA GLY A 67 16.94 11.65 -18.49
C GLY A 67 15.95 12.41 -17.59
N ALA A 68 16.12 13.72 -17.44
CA ALA A 68 15.17 14.55 -16.70
C ALA A 68 13.79 14.64 -17.38
N LEU A 69 13.75 14.68 -18.71
CA LEU A 69 12.48 14.60 -19.46
C LEU A 69 11.81 13.22 -19.33
N ALA A 70 12.59 12.15 -19.16
CA ALA A 70 12.07 10.79 -18.91
C ALA A 70 11.24 10.73 -17.62
N ILE A 71 11.59 11.56 -16.64
CA ILE A 71 10.84 11.70 -15.38
C ILE A 71 9.40 12.12 -15.63
N VAL A 72 9.22 13.05 -16.57
CA VAL A 72 7.91 13.60 -16.92
C VAL A 72 7.15 12.69 -17.90
N PHE A 73 7.88 11.99 -18.79
CA PHE A 73 7.29 11.18 -19.85
C PHE A 73 7.83 9.74 -19.90
N PRO A 74 7.56 8.89 -18.89
CA PRO A 74 8.01 7.50 -18.85
C PRO A 74 7.17 6.65 -19.82
N SER A 75 7.55 6.65 -21.10
CA SER A 75 6.90 5.83 -22.13
C SER A 75 7.90 4.91 -22.83
N LYS A 76 7.40 3.79 -23.36
CA LYS A 76 8.22 2.87 -24.17
C LYS A 76 8.84 3.57 -25.39
N SER A 77 8.12 4.50 -26.00
CA SER A 77 8.64 5.31 -27.11
C SER A 77 9.80 6.19 -26.68
N PHE A 78 9.70 6.80 -25.49
CA PHE A 78 10.77 7.63 -24.94
C PHE A 78 12.02 6.81 -24.59
N LEU A 79 11.86 5.58 -24.12
CA LEU A 79 12.98 4.64 -23.92
C LEU A 79 13.75 4.38 -25.21
N ILE A 80 13.06 4.15 -26.34
CA ILE A 80 13.69 3.94 -27.64
C ILE A 80 14.49 5.18 -28.08
N VAL A 81 13.95 6.38 -27.82
CA VAL A 81 14.65 7.64 -28.11
C VAL A 81 15.92 7.78 -27.27
N ILE A 82 15.88 7.52 -25.97
CA ILE A 82 17.07 7.57 -25.09
C ILE A 82 18.12 6.57 -25.56
N ALA A 83 17.71 5.32 -25.83
CA ALA A 83 18.64 4.26 -26.22
C ALA A 83 19.30 4.53 -27.58
N SER A 84 18.52 4.97 -28.58
CA SER A 84 19.06 5.30 -29.90
C SER A 84 20.02 6.49 -29.85
N LEU A 85 19.68 7.54 -29.09
CA LEU A 85 20.56 8.70 -28.95
C LEU A 85 21.84 8.37 -28.18
N ALA A 86 21.75 7.57 -27.10
CA ALA A 86 22.91 7.10 -26.37
C ALA A 86 23.87 6.32 -27.28
N ALA A 87 23.35 5.47 -28.16
CA ALA A 87 24.14 4.73 -29.14
C ALA A 87 24.84 5.67 -30.15
N VAL A 88 24.13 6.70 -30.65
CA VAL A 88 24.69 7.71 -31.56
C VAL A 88 25.79 8.51 -30.87
N TYR A 89 25.57 8.98 -29.64
CA TYR A 89 26.57 9.71 -28.86
C TYR A 89 27.79 8.84 -28.54
N PHE A 90 27.57 7.59 -28.13
CA PHE A 90 28.65 6.64 -27.89
C PHE A 90 29.51 6.44 -29.15
N ALA A 91 28.87 6.12 -30.28
CA ALA A 91 29.57 5.86 -31.54
C ALA A 91 30.35 7.09 -32.02
N GLY A 92 29.76 8.28 -31.91
CA GLY A 92 30.45 9.50 -32.29
C GLY A 92 31.62 9.84 -31.37
N ILE A 93 31.50 9.66 -30.04
CA ILE A 93 32.59 9.95 -29.08
C ILE A 93 33.72 8.95 -29.23
N ALA A 94 33.39 7.67 -29.32
CA ALA A 94 34.36 6.62 -29.59
C ALA A 94 35.07 6.86 -30.94
N GLY A 95 34.33 7.22 -31.99
CA GLY A 95 34.87 7.53 -33.31
C GLY A 95 35.81 8.74 -33.30
N LYS A 96 35.40 9.84 -32.68
CA LYS A 96 36.23 11.05 -32.55
C LYS A 96 37.47 10.81 -31.69
N TRP A 97 37.32 10.06 -30.60
CA TRP A 97 38.43 9.62 -29.76
C TRP A 97 39.44 8.76 -30.53
N MET A 98 38.97 7.73 -31.24
CA MET A 98 39.83 6.88 -32.07
C MET A 98 40.54 7.69 -33.15
N TYR A 99 39.83 8.63 -33.79
CA TYR A 99 40.42 9.54 -34.77
C TYR A 99 41.56 10.38 -34.18
N ASP A 100 41.34 10.98 -33.01
CA ASP A 100 42.36 11.78 -32.31
C ASP A 100 43.59 10.93 -31.94
N VAL A 101 43.37 9.70 -31.45
CA VAL A 101 44.42 8.74 -31.11
C VAL A 101 45.25 8.35 -32.34
N ILE A 102 44.60 8.09 -33.49
CA ILE A 102 45.28 7.69 -34.72
C ILE A 102 46.04 8.88 -35.36
N ARG A 103 45.44 10.07 -35.38
CA ARG A 103 46.02 11.25 -36.03
C ARG A 103 47.12 11.90 -35.20
N SER A 104 47.07 11.78 -33.88
CA SER A 104 47.96 12.47 -32.94
C SER A 104 48.85 11.47 -32.21
N ARG A 105 49.49 10.54 -32.93
CA ARG A 105 50.34 9.48 -32.35
C ARG A 105 51.49 10.00 -31.47
N ASN A 106 52.01 11.19 -31.79
CA ASN A 106 53.14 11.80 -31.08
C ASN A 106 52.72 12.87 -30.06
N ALA A 107 51.42 13.05 -29.84
CA ALA A 107 50.89 14.02 -28.89
C ALA A 107 51.00 13.50 -27.44
N GLU A 108 51.17 14.41 -26.48
CA GLU A 108 51.24 14.07 -25.06
C GLU A 108 49.90 13.55 -24.55
N TYR A 109 49.90 12.37 -23.92
CA TYR A 109 48.69 11.78 -23.35
C TYR A 109 48.34 12.43 -22.00
N LYS A 110 47.13 13.01 -21.89
CA LYS A 110 46.62 13.57 -20.63
C LYS A 110 45.55 12.67 -20.03
N ARG A 111 45.94 11.93 -18.98
CA ARG A 111 45.07 10.97 -18.28
C ARG A 111 43.74 11.56 -17.81
N ASN A 112 43.74 12.77 -17.25
CA ASN A 112 42.53 13.40 -16.74
C ASN A 112 41.49 13.66 -17.85
N LEU A 113 41.94 14.08 -19.02
CA LEU A 113 41.06 14.33 -20.17
C LEU A 113 40.52 13.01 -20.74
N ALA A 114 41.37 11.98 -20.85
CA ALA A 114 40.94 10.66 -21.28
C ALA A 114 39.95 10.03 -20.30
N ASN A 115 40.19 10.17 -19.00
CA ASN A 115 39.27 9.71 -17.96
C ASN A 115 37.87 10.32 -18.14
N THR A 116 37.76 11.63 -18.38
CA THR A 116 36.46 12.28 -18.66
C THR A 116 35.75 11.65 -19.85
N VAL A 117 36.46 11.36 -20.96
CA VAL A 117 35.88 10.71 -22.14
C VAL A 117 35.37 9.30 -21.80
N PHE A 118 36.17 8.50 -21.09
CA PHE A 118 35.77 7.14 -20.70
C PHE A 118 34.60 7.12 -19.72
N VAL A 119 34.58 8.02 -18.73
CA VAL A 119 33.45 8.16 -17.80
C VAL A 119 32.16 8.43 -18.56
N VAL A 120 32.17 9.36 -19.52
CA VAL A 120 30.99 9.66 -20.34
C VAL A 120 30.55 8.45 -21.16
N LEU A 121 31.48 7.77 -21.85
CA LEU A 121 31.18 6.58 -22.65
C LEU A 121 30.57 5.45 -21.81
N PHE A 122 31.16 5.16 -20.65
CA PHE A 122 30.66 4.13 -19.74
C PHE A 122 29.33 4.52 -19.09
N SER A 123 29.10 5.81 -18.81
CA SER A 123 27.80 6.29 -18.33
C SER A 123 26.69 6.02 -19.35
N PHE A 124 26.92 6.26 -20.65
CA PHE A 124 25.91 5.96 -21.67
C PHE A 124 25.56 4.48 -21.72
N ILE A 125 26.56 3.59 -21.67
CA ILE A 125 26.31 2.16 -21.70
C ILE A 125 25.55 1.74 -20.44
N LEU A 126 26.08 2.08 -19.25
CA LEU A 126 25.57 1.56 -17.99
C LEU A 126 24.19 2.13 -17.68
N PHE A 127 23.99 3.44 -17.77
CA PHE A 127 22.72 4.06 -17.41
C PHE A 127 21.62 3.75 -18.41
N THR A 128 21.93 3.64 -19.71
CA THR A 128 20.93 3.20 -20.70
C THR A 128 20.52 1.75 -20.46
N THR A 129 21.48 0.87 -20.17
CA THR A 129 21.20 -0.53 -19.86
C THR A 129 20.38 -0.67 -18.58
N MET A 130 20.75 0.07 -17.52
CA MET A 130 20.01 0.09 -16.25
C MET A 130 18.60 0.65 -16.44
N TYR A 131 18.44 1.72 -17.23
CA TYR A 131 17.15 2.29 -17.55
C TYR A 131 16.25 1.30 -18.29
N GLU A 132 16.76 0.63 -19.32
CA GLU A 132 15.99 -0.34 -20.11
C GLU A 132 15.63 -1.60 -19.31
N LYS A 133 16.62 -2.20 -18.63
CA LYS A 133 16.48 -3.53 -18.04
C LYS A 133 15.91 -3.54 -16.63
N ARG A 134 16.01 -2.42 -15.89
CA ARG A 134 15.64 -2.36 -14.48
C ARG A 134 14.72 -1.19 -14.17
N TRP A 135 15.20 0.05 -14.34
CA TRP A 135 14.49 1.22 -13.83
C TRP A 135 13.14 1.42 -14.51
N HIS A 136 13.06 1.39 -15.84
CA HIS A 136 11.78 1.56 -16.54
C HIS A 136 10.77 0.47 -16.16
N GLN A 137 11.21 -0.78 -16.01
CA GLN A 137 10.31 -1.88 -15.62
C GLN A 137 9.77 -1.66 -14.20
N GLN A 138 10.64 -1.35 -13.25
CA GLN A 138 10.27 -1.17 -11.84
C GLN A 138 9.47 0.11 -11.58
N LEU A 139 9.68 1.17 -12.37
CA LEU A 139 8.86 2.39 -12.34
C LEU A 139 7.40 2.15 -12.79
N THR A 140 7.15 1.05 -13.52
CA THR A 140 5.82 0.69 -14.04
C THR A 140 5.19 -0.51 -13.33
N LEU A 141 5.97 -1.23 -12.52
CA LEU A 141 5.50 -2.42 -11.82
C LEU A 141 4.82 -2.00 -10.52
N GLU A 142 3.53 -2.31 -10.39
CA GLU A 142 2.80 -2.13 -9.15
C GLU A 142 3.10 -3.26 -8.18
N VAL A 143 3.39 -2.91 -6.93
CA VAL A 143 3.66 -3.84 -5.84
C VAL A 143 2.84 -3.48 -4.62
N ILE A 144 2.55 -4.48 -3.79
CA ILE A 144 1.94 -4.28 -2.49
C ILE A 144 3.06 -4.34 -1.45
N GLU A 145 3.32 -3.22 -0.81
CA GLU A 145 4.22 -3.17 0.34
C GLU A 145 3.44 -3.56 1.59
N THR A 146 3.88 -4.64 2.24
CA THR A 146 3.31 -5.11 3.50
C THR A 146 4.25 -4.77 4.64
N ARG A 147 3.76 -4.04 5.64
CA ARG A 147 4.48 -3.74 6.88
C ARG A 147 3.57 -3.91 8.08
N ARG A 148 4.15 -4.12 9.27
CA ARG A 148 3.40 -4.15 10.53
C ARG A 148 3.64 -2.87 11.31
N GLU A 149 2.58 -2.30 11.84
CA GLU A 149 2.61 -1.10 12.66
C GLU A 149 1.90 -1.35 13.99
N PRO A 150 2.49 -0.96 15.13
CA PRO A 150 1.82 -1.05 16.41
C PRO A 150 0.61 -0.10 16.45
N MET A 151 -0.49 -0.54 17.07
CA MET A 151 -1.69 0.25 17.32
C MET A 151 -2.00 0.27 18.82
N LEU A 152 -2.12 1.46 19.38
CA LEU A 152 -2.50 1.64 20.79
C LEU A 152 -3.95 1.19 21.05
N HIS A 153 -4.87 1.57 20.16
CA HIS A 153 -6.30 1.28 20.29
C HIS A 153 -6.85 0.79 18.95
N PRO A 154 -6.79 -0.53 18.68
CA PRO A 154 -7.31 -1.09 17.45
C PRO A 154 -8.84 -0.97 17.39
N PRO A 155 -9.45 -0.46 16.29
CA PRO A 155 -10.90 -0.33 16.18
C PRO A 155 -11.57 -1.69 15.99
N TYR A 156 -12.79 -1.85 16.52
CA TYR A 156 -13.63 -3.01 16.19
C TYR A 156 -14.27 -2.82 14.80
N PRO A 157 -14.45 -3.89 14.01
CA PRO A 157 -15.18 -3.82 12.75
C PRO A 157 -16.69 -3.69 12.97
N ALA A 158 -17.39 -3.33 11.91
CA ALA A 158 -18.83 -3.52 11.84
C ALA A 158 -19.17 -4.98 11.55
N PHE A 159 -20.32 -5.40 12.07
CA PHE A 159 -20.82 -6.77 11.92
C PHE A 159 -22.24 -6.75 11.39
N ALA A 160 -22.59 -7.72 10.56
CA ALA A 160 -23.97 -7.99 10.22
C ALA A 160 -24.26 -9.48 10.25
N LEU A 161 -25.45 -9.82 10.75
CA LEU A 161 -26.00 -11.16 10.64
C LEU A 161 -27.05 -11.14 9.55
N LEU A 162 -26.93 -12.02 8.56
CA LEU A 162 -27.85 -12.13 7.45
C LEU A 162 -28.58 -13.47 7.47
N GLN A 163 -29.83 -13.39 7.06
CA GLN A 163 -30.74 -14.48 6.78
C GLN A 163 -31.16 -14.39 5.31
N ASP A 164 -30.89 -15.42 4.53
CA ASP A 164 -31.49 -15.64 3.21
C ASP A 164 -32.94 -16.07 3.39
N MET A 165 -33.85 -15.36 2.74
CA MET A 165 -35.29 -15.59 2.85
C MET A 165 -35.76 -16.88 2.17
N ASN A 166 -34.97 -17.40 1.24
CA ASN A 166 -35.28 -18.64 0.50
C ASN A 166 -34.69 -19.88 1.17
N ALA A 167 -33.77 -19.71 2.11
CA ALA A 167 -33.08 -20.81 2.78
C ALA A 167 -33.94 -21.40 3.91
N THR A 168 -34.20 -22.70 3.85
CA THR A 168 -35.02 -23.42 4.83
C THR A 168 -34.26 -23.87 6.08
N ASN A 169 -32.94 -23.81 6.04
CA ASN A 169 -32.03 -24.22 7.12
C ASN A 169 -31.45 -23.02 7.88
N GLN A 170 -31.89 -21.79 7.60
CA GLN A 170 -31.38 -20.60 8.27
C GLN A 170 -32.24 -20.17 9.46
N ALA A 171 -31.57 -19.57 10.45
CA ALA A 171 -32.24 -18.97 11.58
C ALA A 171 -33.05 -17.75 11.15
N ASN A 172 -34.24 -17.59 11.72
CA ASN A 172 -35.10 -16.45 11.44
C ASN A 172 -34.76 -15.30 12.38
N LEU A 173 -34.23 -14.21 11.83
CA LEU A 173 -33.87 -13.01 12.57
C LEU A 173 -35.13 -12.29 13.05
N VAL A 174 -35.14 -11.96 14.34
CA VAL A 174 -36.24 -11.25 14.99
C VAL A 174 -35.79 -9.90 15.54
N SER A 175 -36.71 -8.94 15.56
CA SER A 175 -36.49 -7.64 16.16
C SER A 175 -36.66 -7.73 17.69
N ALA A 176 -35.68 -8.33 18.37
CA ALA A 176 -35.60 -8.41 19.83
C ALA A 176 -34.60 -7.37 20.40
N PRO A 177 -34.60 -7.13 21.73
CA PRO A 177 -33.52 -6.38 22.38
C PRO A 177 -32.18 -7.03 22.03
N ARG A 178 -31.20 -6.22 21.65
CA ARG A 178 -29.87 -6.70 21.25
C ARG A 178 -28.86 -6.22 22.25
N ASN A 179 -27.94 -7.11 22.59
CA ASN A 179 -26.96 -6.80 23.61
C ASN A 179 -25.58 -6.61 23.00
N CYS A 180 -24.83 -5.65 23.53
CA CYS A 180 -23.45 -5.42 23.16
C CYS A 180 -22.67 -4.98 24.40
N PHE A 181 -21.57 -5.65 24.68
CA PHE A 181 -20.71 -5.34 25.82
C PHE A 181 -19.25 -5.42 25.45
N ILE A 182 -18.44 -4.54 26.02
CA ILE A 182 -16.99 -4.70 26.02
C ILE A 182 -16.58 -5.32 27.35
N ASN A 183 -15.84 -6.43 27.30
CA ASN A 183 -15.39 -7.25 28.42
C ASN A 183 -16.52 -7.95 29.18
N GLN A 184 -17.14 -7.32 30.18
CA GLN A 184 -18.10 -8.01 31.04
C GLN A 184 -19.54 -7.79 30.57
N TYR A 185 -20.36 -8.84 30.64
CA TYR A 185 -21.81 -8.71 30.48
C TYR A 185 -22.36 -7.83 31.61
N ASP A 186 -22.79 -6.61 31.27
CA ASP A 186 -23.42 -5.67 32.20
C ASP A 186 -24.51 -4.86 31.48
N PRO A 187 -25.78 -5.33 31.50
CA PRO A 187 -26.89 -4.67 30.82
C PRO A 187 -27.27 -3.34 31.47
N GLU A 188 -26.93 -3.11 32.74
CA GLU A 188 -27.21 -1.88 33.48
C GLU A 188 -25.99 -0.95 33.52
N GLY A 189 -24.88 -1.37 32.92
CA GLY A 189 -23.64 -0.62 32.86
C GLY A 189 -23.76 0.67 32.04
N PRO A 190 -22.86 1.63 32.26
CA PRO A 190 -22.83 2.89 31.51
C PRO A 190 -22.62 2.63 30.01
N HIS A 191 -23.22 3.49 29.18
CA HIS A 191 -23.08 3.36 27.74
C HIS A 191 -21.66 3.72 27.30
N CYS A 192 -21.14 3.03 26.28
CA CYS A 192 -19.83 3.33 25.72
C CYS A 192 -19.78 4.76 25.14
N SER A 193 -20.92 5.30 24.70
CA SER A 193 -21.09 6.68 24.22
C SER A 193 -20.90 7.74 25.31
N ASP A 194 -21.08 7.39 26.59
CA ASP A 194 -20.91 8.33 27.71
C ASP A 194 -19.43 8.60 28.03
N TYR A 195 -18.52 7.77 27.52
CA TYR A 195 -17.09 7.92 27.74
C TYR A 195 -16.44 8.79 26.67
N THR A 196 -15.64 9.77 27.11
CA THR A 196 -14.78 10.53 26.19
C THR A 196 -13.57 9.69 25.78
N ALA A 197 -13.08 9.86 24.54
CA ALA A 197 -11.94 9.10 23.98
C ALA A 197 -10.67 9.09 24.86
N GLN A 198 -10.48 10.10 25.72
CA GLN A 198 -9.35 10.18 26.67
C GLN A 198 -9.55 9.40 27.99
N HIS A 199 -10.79 9.13 28.39
CA HIS A 199 -11.10 8.35 29.61
C HIS A 199 -11.37 6.87 29.31
N LEU A 200 -11.63 6.58 28.03
CA LEU A 200 -11.97 5.28 27.50
C LEU A 200 -11.03 4.15 27.94
N ASP A 201 -9.74 4.43 28.03
CA ASP A 201 -8.74 3.37 28.11
C ASP A 201 -8.54 2.81 29.53
N ALA A 202 -8.73 3.61 30.58
CA ALA A 202 -8.55 3.15 31.96
C ALA A 202 -9.85 2.58 32.56
N SER A 203 -11.01 3.18 32.25
CA SER A 203 -12.30 2.75 32.79
C SER A 203 -12.87 1.52 32.07
N ILE A 204 -12.77 1.43 30.73
CA ILE A 204 -13.26 0.25 30.00
C ILE A 204 -12.39 -0.97 30.27
N LYS A 205 -11.06 -0.81 30.39
CA LYS A 205 -10.16 -1.91 30.79
C LYS A 205 -10.55 -2.52 32.13
N ALA A 206 -11.01 -1.70 33.07
CA ALA A 206 -11.35 -2.15 34.41
C ALA A 206 -12.79 -2.69 34.52
N ASN A 207 -13.76 -2.01 33.89
CA ASN A 207 -15.18 -2.21 34.18
C ASN A 207 -16.05 -2.57 32.96
N GLY A 208 -15.52 -2.48 31.73
CA GLY A 208 -16.32 -2.64 30.51
C GLY A 208 -17.29 -1.48 30.25
N CYS A 209 -18.11 -1.60 29.20
CA CYS A 209 -19.20 -0.67 28.88
C CYS A 209 -20.28 -1.34 28.01
N ASN A 210 -21.47 -0.75 28.01
CA ASN A 210 -22.61 -1.20 27.19
C ASN A 210 -22.64 -0.45 25.84
N CYS A 211 -22.56 -1.18 24.73
CA CYS A 211 -22.56 -0.65 23.36
C CYS A 211 -23.84 -1.00 22.58
N SER A 212 -24.92 -1.40 23.27
CA SER A 212 -26.17 -1.84 22.63
C SER A 212 -26.84 -0.76 21.78
N ASP A 213 -26.52 0.51 22.02
CA ASP A 213 -26.97 1.67 21.26
C ASP A 213 -26.46 1.69 19.81
N ASN A 214 -25.43 0.91 19.48
CA ASN A 214 -24.82 0.86 18.15
C ASN A 214 -25.43 -0.19 17.22
N TRP A 215 -26.45 -0.92 17.68
CA TRP A 215 -27.25 -1.78 16.81
C TRP A 215 -28.20 -0.95 15.95
N VAL A 216 -28.20 -1.20 14.64
CA VAL A 216 -29.16 -0.57 13.74
C VAL A 216 -30.59 -0.98 14.13
N PRO A 217 -31.55 -0.05 14.29
CA PRO A 217 -32.90 -0.39 14.74
C PRO A 217 -33.61 -1.39 13.83
N GLY A 218 -34.28 -2.39 14.42
CA GLY A 218 -35.06 -3.39 13.69
C GLY A 218 -34.23 -4.39 12.87
N VAL A 219 -34.95 -5.25 12.15
CA VAL A 219 -34.39 -6.12 11.09
C VAL A 219 -34.55 -5.37 9.77
N GLN A 220 -33.45 -5.21 9.05
CA GLN A 220 -33.38 -4.54 7.77
C GLN A 220 -33.53 -5.54 6.61
N GLU A 221 -33.85 -5.02 5.43
CA GLU A 221 -34.13 -5.81 4.23
C GLU A 221 -33.16 -5.41 3.11
N LEU A 222 -32.49 -6.42 2.54
CA LEU A 222 -31.55 -6.27 1.43
C LEU A 222 -32.19 -6.80 0.14
N HIS A 223 -32.24 -5.94 -0.87
CA HIS A 223 -32.93 -6.18 -2.13
C HIS A 223 -31.93 -6.31 -3.28
N ASP A 224 -32.00 -7.41 -4.04
CA ASP A 224 -31.06 -7.65 -5.14
C ASP A 224 -31.36 -6.78 -6.36
N GLY A 225 -30.63 -5.66 -6.47
CA GLY A 225 -30.68 -4.76 -7.62
C GLY A 225 -31.86 -3.77 -7.60
N PRO A 226 -31.93 -2.88 -8.60
CA PRO A 226 -32.84 -1.71 -8.59
C PRO A 226 -34.34 -2.06 -8.68
N ASN A 227 -34.69 -3.29 -9.04
CA ASN A 227 -36.07 -3.82 -9.07
C ASN A 227 -36.23 -5.06 -8.15
N GLY A 228 -35.31 -5.24 -7.20
CA GLY A 228 -34.97 -6.54 -6.62
C GLY A 228 -36.04 -7.25 -5.82
N THR A 229 -36.11 -8.56 -6.00
CA THR A 229 -36.72 -9.49 -5.03
C THR A 229 -35.96 -9.41 -3.71
N LEU A 230 -36.69 -9.45 -2.58
CA LEU A 230 -36.08 -9.54 -1.25
C LEU A 230 -35.15 -10.75 -1.21
N SER A 231 -33.87 -10.49 -1.00
CA SER A 231 -32.83 -11.52 -1.06
C SER A 231 -32.45 -11.94 0.35
N HIS A 232 -32.15 -10.94 1.20
CA HIS A 232 -31.71 -11.19 2.56
C HIS A 232 -32.41 -10.26 3.55
N ARG A 233 -32.57 -10.72 4.78
CA ARG A 233 -32.85 -9.88 5.95
C ARG A 233 -31.59 -9.82 6.79
N TYR A 234 -31.31 -8.68 7.39
CA TYR A 234 -30.11 -8.53 8.19
C TYR A 234 -30.31 -7.66 9.43
N ILE A 235 -29.44 -7.87 10.41
CA ILE A 235 -29.24 -6.95 11.53
C ILE A 235 -27.77 -6.57 11.53
N SER A 236 -27.47 -5.28 11.65
CA SER A 236 -26.10 -4.79 11.68
C SER A 236 -25.78 -4.07 12.98
N PHE A 237 -24.56 -4.27 13.43
CA PHE A 237 -23.90 -3.55 14.50
C PHE A 237 -22.83 -2.68 13.87
N GLN A 238 -22.94 -1.36 14.07
CA GLN A 238 -22.01 -0.39 13.50
C GLN A 238 -21.28 0.36 14.62
N PRO A 239 -20.04 -0.03 14.97
CA PRO A 239 -19.31 0.65 16.03
C PRO A 239 -19.00 2.09 15.64
N GLN A 240 -19.10 2.98 16.63
CA GLN A 240 -18.60 4.35 16.52
C GLN A 240 -17.09 4.41 16.72
N GLU A 241 -16.46 5.54 16.37
CA GLU A 241 -14.99 5.71 16.43
C GLU A 241 -14.39 5.49 17.83
N TYR A 242 -15.19 5.65 18.89
CA TYR A 242 -14.76 5.42 20.27
C TYR A 242 -14.87 3.96 20.72
N ILE A 243 -15.38 3.04 19.89
CA ILE A 243 -15.44 1.61 20.23
C ILE A 243 -14.18 0.93 19.70
N VAL A 244 -13.18 0.84 20.57
CA VAL A 244 -11.86 0.30 20.28
C VAL A 244 -11.50 -0.80 21.26
N SER A 245 -10.67 -1.74 20.82
CA SER A 245 -10.07 -2.75 21.69
C SER A 245 -9.05 -2.09 22.62
N PRO A 246 -9.22 -2.18 23.95
CA PRO A 246 -8.27 -1.59 24.89
C PRO A 246 -6.90 -2.30 24.91
N GLY A 247 -6.81 -3.53 24.39
CA GLY A 247 -5.58 -4.32 24.37
C GLY A 247 -5.85 -5.82 24.33
N ALA A 248 -4.79 -6.62 24.44
CA ALA A 248 -4.90 -8.08 24.47
C ALA A 248 -5.84 -8.57 25.58
N ASN A 249 -6.61 -9.62 25.30
CA ASN A 249 -7.61 -10.25 26.17
C ASN A 249 -8.89 -9.42 26.44
N ASN A 250 -9.09 -8.31 25.74
CA ASN A 250 -10.38 -7.65 25.73
C ASN A 250 -11.23 -8.18 24.59
N TYR A 251 -12.53 -8.35 24.84
CA TYR A 251 -13.46 -8.89 23.88
C TYR A 251 -14.72 -8.04 23.79
N LEU A 252 -15.24 -7.91 22.57
CA LEU A 252 -16.55 -7.34 22.29
C LEU A 252 -17.53 -8.50 22.19
N THR A 253 -18.56 -8.51 23.03
CA THR A 253 -19.63 -9.50 22.98
C THR A 253 -20.85 -8.89 22.31
N LEU A 254 -21.28 -9.46 21.19
CA LEU A 254 -22.51 -9.13 20.50
C LEU A 254 -23.52 -10.27 20.68
N GLN A 255 -24.75 -9.95 21.06
CA GLN A 255 -25.82 -10.93 21.16
C GLN A 255 -27.00 -10.54 20.29
N ALA A 256 -27.42 -11.49 19.46
CA ALA A 256 -28.57 -11.39 18.59
C ALA A 256 -29.52 -12.56 18.81
N TYR A 257 -30.81 -12.30 18.64
CA TYR A 257 -31.86 -13.28 18.90
C TYR A 257 -32.53 -13.75 17.62
N PHE A 258 -32.93 -15.01 17.60
CA PHE A 258 -33.55 -15.65 16.45
C PHE A 258 -34.55 -16.73 16.88
N THR A 259 -35.37 -17.15 15.93
CA THR A 259 -36.20 -18.36 16.02
C THR A 259 -35.79 -19.35 14.93
N PHE A 260 -36.12 -20.63 15.11
CA PHE A 260 -35.79 -21.64 14.11
C PHE A 260 -36.91 -22.67 13.96
N ASN A 261 -37.08 -23.18 12.75
CA ASN A 261 -38.12 -24.13 12.41
C ASN A 261 -37.48 -25.44 11.92
N THR A 262 -37.53 -26.49 12.75
CA THR A 262 -36.87 -27.77 12.45
C THR A 262 -37.66 -28.66 11.48
N THR A 263 -38.87 -28.30 11.06
CA THR A 263 -39.66 -29.09 10.08
C THR A 263 -39.35 -28.75 8.63
N HIS A 264 -38.58 -27.69 8.37
CA HIS A 264 -38.21 -27.21 7.03
C HIS A 264 -36.87 -27.73 6.43
N PRO A 265 -35.89 -28.29 7.16
CA PRO A 265 -34.67 -28.80 6.56
C PRO A 265 -34.89 -30.21 5.99
N ASN A 266 -35.02 -30.29 4.66
CA ASN A 266 -34.95 -31.54 3.93
C ASN A 266 -33.51 -32.11 3.99
N GLY A 267 -33.24 -33.03 4.92
CA GLY A 267 -32.21 -34.06 4.73
C GLY A 267 -30.91 -33.97 5.53
N SER A 268 -30.73 -33.06 6.50
CA SER A 268 -29.61 -33.14 7.44
C SER A 268 -30.02 -33.83 8.74
N ALA A 269 -29.20 -34.76 9.22
CA ALA A 269 -29.48 -35.56 10.42
C ALA A 269 -29.54 -34.73 11.73
N LEU A 270 -29.16 -33.45 11.69
CA LEU A 270 -29.40 -32.45 12.72
C LEU A 270 -29.76 -31.12 12.02
N PRO A 271 -30.89 -30.48 12.36
CA PRO A 271 -31.24 -29.18 11.83
C PRO A 271 -30.54 -28.10 12.67
N GLU A 272 -29.40 -27.61 12.19
CA GLU A 272 -28.65 -26.54 12.86
C GLU A 272 -29.07 -25.17 12.30
N PRO A 273 -29.49 -24.21 13.16
CA PRO A 273 -29.83 -22.87 12.71
C PRO A 273 -28.57 -22.15 12.23
N VAL A 274 -28.40 -22.01 10.92
CA VAL A 274 -27.27 -21.28 10.35
C VAL A 274 -27.61 -19.81 10.08
N LEU A 275 -26.62 -18.94 10.22
CA LEU A 275 -26.69 -17.53 9.82
C LEU A 275 -25.43 -17.17 9.04
N TRP A 276 -25.54 -16.18 8.17
CA TRP A 276 -24.37 -15.54 7.59
C TRP A 276 -23.89 -14.44 8.52
N LEU A 277 -22.58 -14.39 8.73
CA LEU A 277 -21.86 -13.34 9.42
C LEU A 277 -21.08 -12.55 8.38
N MET A 278 -21.29 -11.25 8.34
CA MET A 278 -20.47 -10.33 7.57
C MET A 278 -19.66 -9.43 8.51
N VAL A 279 -18.37 -9.27 8.23
CA VAL A 279 -17.45 -8.39 8.94
C VAL A 279 -16.89 -7.37 7.95
N TYR A 280 -17.02 -6.08 8.24
CA TYR A 280 -16.69 -5.01 7.30
C TYR A 280 -16.18 -3.74 7.99
N ASP A 281 -15.58 -2.84 7.20
CA ASP A 281 -15.12 -1.54 7.70
C ASP A 281 -16.31 -0.64 8.06
N PRO A 282 -16.39 -0.13 9.31
CA PRO A 282 -17.49 0.73 9.75
C PRO A 282 -17.64 2.04 8.97
N LYS A 283 -16.64 2.43 8.18
CA LYS A 283 -16.69 3.57 7.26
C LYS A 283 -17.77 3.42 6.18
N PHE A 284 -18.08 2.19 5.76
CA PHE A 284 -19.08 1.93 4.73
C PHE A 284 -20.43 1.57 5.35
N SER A 285 -21.52 1.82 4.61
CA SER A 285 -22.80 1.22 4.96
C SER A 285 -22.77 -0.28 4.70
N PHE A 286 -23.66 -1.04 5.35
CA PHE A 286 -23.74 -2.48 5.11
C PHE A 286 -24.02 -2.78 3.63
N ASP A 287 -24.97 -2.08 3.01
CA ASP A 287 -25.35 -2.29 1.61
C ASP A 287 -24.15 -2.05 0.66
N GLU A 288 -23.40 -0.96 0.89
CA GLU A 288 -22.19 -0.65 0.10
C GLU A 288 -21.13 -1.72 0.29
N ALA A 289 -20.86 -2.12 1.53
CA ALA A 289 -19.87 -3.15 1.82
C ALA A 289 -20.25 -4.51 1.22
N TYR A 290 -21.53 -4.85 1.19
CA TYR A 290 -22.02 -6.12 0.67
C TYR A 290 -21.92 -6.19 -0.85
N TYR A 291 -22.35 -5.14 -1.56
CA TYR A 291 -22.34 -5.13 -3.02
C TYR A 291 -20.97 -4.85 -3.64
N GLU A 292 -20.15 -4.00 -3.00
CA GLU A 292 -18.81 -3.65 -3.50
C GLU A 292 -17.72 -4.62 -3.00
N GLY A 293 -18.06 -5.53 -2.09
CA GLY A 293 -17.14 -6.54 -1.57
C GLY A 293 -16.12 -6.00 -0.56
N TYR A 294 -16.46 -4.96 0.21
CA TYR A 294 -15.62 -4.39 1.27
C TYR A 294 -15.76 -5.10 2.62
N GLY A 295 -16.07 -6.40 2.61
CA GLY A 295 -16.20 -7.21 3.81
C GLY A 295 -16.02 -8.69 3.54
N LEU A 296 -15.92 -9.47 4.61
CA LEU A 296 -15.88 -10.93 4.55
C LEU A 296 -17.22 -11.50 5.02
N VAL A 297 -17.79 -12.40 4.23
CA VAL A 297 -19.06 -13.08 4.53
C VAL A 297 -18.79 -14.57 4.75
N ASN A 298 -19.19 -15.10 5.90
CA ASN A 298 -19.04 -16.51 6.26
C ASN A 298 -20.31 -17.03 6.93
N MET A 299 -20.68 -18.28 6.64
CA MET A 299 -21.80 -18.94 7.30
C MET A 299 -21.33 -19.63 8.58
N PHE A 300 -22.14 -19.58 9.64
CA PHE A 300 -21.85 -20.24 10.91
C PHE A 300 -23.12 -20.81 11.54
N ASN A 301 -22.94 -21.76 12.47
CA ASN A 301 -24.02 -22.29 13.29
C ASN A 301 -24.32 -21.29 14.43
N ALA A 302 -25.51 -20.71 14.41
CA ALA A 302 -25.97 -19.72 15.38
C ALA A 302 -26.40 -20.33 16.72
N ASN A 303 -26.50 -21.67 16.82
CA ASN A 303 -26.87 -22.38 18.05
C ASN A 303 -25.70 -22.48 19.03
N GLY A 304 -25.24 -21.36 19.56
CA GLY A 304 -24.18 -21.32 20.55
C GLY A 304 -23.33 -20.05 20.51
N PRO A 305 -22.37 -19.95 21.44
CA PRO A 305 -21.34 -18.93 21.38
C PRO A 305 -20.33 -19.21 20.27
N MET A 306 -19.88 -18.13 19.64
CA MET A 306 -18.90 -18.13 18.57
C MET A 306 -17.78 -17.16 18.92
N ASN A 307 -16.56 -17.66 18.98
CA ASN A 307 -15.35 -16.85 19.10
C ASN A 307 -14.89 -16.41 17.71
N ILE A 308 -14.58 -15.13 17.58
CA ILE A 308 -14.13 -14.49 16.34
C ILE A 308 -12.82 -13.78 16.66
N ASP A 309 -11.71 -14.33 16.20
CA ASP A 309 -10.42 -13.65 16.26
C ASP A 309 -10.21 -12.84 14.99
N ILE A 310 -9.86 -11.57 15.14
CA ILE A 310 -9.69 -10.62 14.02
C ILE A 310 -8.24 -10.19 13.89
N ASP A 311 -7.67 -10.42 12.72
CA ASP A 311 -6.46 -9.75 12.28
C ASP A 311 -6.79 -8.51 11.45
N LEU A 312 -6.16 -7.38 11.81
CA LEU A 312 -6.42 -6.07 11.22
C LEU A 312 -5.46 -5.80 10.07
N THR A 313 -6.02 -5.58 8.88
CA THR A 313 -5.25 -5.19 7.69
C THR A 313 -5.76 -3.86 7.15
N TRP A 314 -4.95 -2.81 7.19
CA TRP A 314 -5.25 -1.54 6.50
C TRP A 314 -4.77 -1.63 5.05
N TYR A 315 -5.70 -1.56 4.11
CA TYR A 315 -5.39 -1.52 2.68
C TYR A 315 -5.43 -0.08 2.17
N GLN A 316 -4.35 0.38 1.56
CA GLN A 316 -4.25 1.70 0.94
C GLN A 316 -4.03 1.57 -0.56
N GLN A 317 -5.01 2.09 -1.32
CA GLN A 317 -4.95 2.21 -2.76
C GLN A 317 -4.02 3.37 -3.17
N ARG A 318 -3.57 3.34 -4.42
CA ARG A 318 -2.68 4.34 -5.01
C ARG A 318 -3.25 5.77 -5.02
N ASN A 319 -4.56 5.92 -5.10
CA ASN A 319 -5.26 7.21 -5.03
C ASN A 319 -5.27 7.83 -3.61
N GLY A 320 -4.73 7.12 -2.62
CA GLY A 320 -4.71 7.51 -1.22
C GLY A 320 -5.97 7.11 -0.45
N SER A 321 -6.99 6.54 -1.10
CA SER A 321 -8.11 5.92 -0.39
C SER A 321 -7.62 4.66 0.32
N GLY A 322 -8.24 4.37 1.45
CA GLY A 322 -7.96 3.14 2.16
C GLY A 322 -9.16 2.73 3.01
N TYR A 323 -9.13 1.45 3.38
CA TYR A 323 -10.12 0.80 4.21
C TYR A 323 -9.47 -0.34 4.99
N TYR A 324 -10.11 -0.72 6.09
CA TYR A 324 -9.76 -1.91 6.84
C TYR A 324 -10.37 -3.15 6.20
N PHE A 325 -9.50 -4.12 5.94
CA PHE A 325 -9.86 -5.49 5.68
C PHE A 325 -9.60 -6.31 6.94
N TYR A 326 -10.54 -7.19 7.28
CA TYR A 326 -10.52 -7.97 8.50
C TYR A 326 -10.41 -9.45 8.15
N ASP A 327 -9.27 -10.04 8.46
CA ASP A 327 -9.08 -11.48 8.37
C ASP A 327 -9.66 -12.10 9.65
N VAL A 328 -10.69 -12.93 9.53
CA VAL A 328 -11.35 -13.54 10.68
C VAL A 328 -11.14 -15.04 10.77
N LEU A 329 -10.81 -15.49 11.98
CA LEU A 329 -10.81 -16.89 12.37
C LEU A 329 -12.04 -17.16 13.23
N LEU A 330 -12.86 -18.11 12.79
CA LEU A 330 -14.15 -18.44 13.38
C LEU A 330 -14.04 -19.76 14.16
N SER A 331 -14.42 -19.75 15.43
CA SER A 331 -14.50 -20.96 16.27
C SER A 331 -15.84 -20.98 16.98
N ALA A 332 -16.64 -22.02 16.73
CA ALA A 332 -17.98 -22.15 17.32
C ALA A 332 -18.02 -23.35 18.27
N VAL A 333 -18.75 -23.20 19.38
CA VAL A 333 -19.15 -24.30 20.25
C VAL A 333 -20.65 -24.46 20.11
N SER A 334 -21.08 -25.50 19.40
CA SER A 334 -22.51 -25.75 19.21
C SER A 334 -23.15 -26.28 20.48
N ASN A 335 -24.32 -25.75 20.80
CA ASN A 335 -25.19 -26.27 21.83
C ASN A 335 -25.85 -27.56 21.34
N LEU A 336 -25.97 -28.53 22.23
CA LEU A 336 -26.60 -29.82 21.94
C LEU A 336 -28.14 -29.73 21.88
N ASN A 337 -28.71 -28.71 22.54
CA ASN A 337 -30.16 -28.52 22.63
C ASN A 337 -30.57 -27.26 21.87
N LEU A 338 -31.72 -27.32 21.22
CA LEU A 338 -32.33 -26.19 20.51
C LEU A 338 -33.64 -25.80 21.21
N LEU A 339 -33.61 -24.73 22.00
CA LEU A 339 -34.73 -24.32 22.87
C LEU A 339 -35.77 -23.40 22.19
N CYS A 340 -35.48 -22.93 20.97
CA CYS A 340 -36.32 -21.99 20.20
C CYS A 340 -36.94 -22.61 18.95
N ASP A 341 -37.06 -23.95 18.93
CA ASP A 341 -37.76 -24.63 17.87
C ASP A 341 -39.26 -24.33 17.95
N VAL A 342 -39.74 -23.52 17.00
CA VAL A 342 -41.15 -23.10 16.95
C VAL A 342 -42.11 -24.23 16.58
N THR A 343 -41.60 -25.40 16.19
CA THR A 343 -42.40 -26.56 15.80
C THR A 343 -42.58 -27.59 16.91
N ASN A 344 -41.85 -27.46 18.01
CA ASN A 344 -41.93 -28.37 19.14
C ASN A 344 -43.18 -28.05 19.99
N THR A 345 -44.31 -28.67 19.66
CA THR A 345 -45.58 -28.51 20.37
C THR A 345 -45.71 -29.40 21.62
N THR A 346 -44.75 -30.31 21.87
CA THR A 346 -44.81 -31.33 22.94
C THR A 346 -43.69 -31.20 23.98
N GLY A 347 -42.76 -30.24 23.83
CA GLY A 347 -41.61 -30.00 24.73
C GLY A 347 -41.25 -28.52 24.96
N GLU A 348 -40.07 -28.27 25.54
CA GLU A 348 -39.53 -27.00 26.05
C GLU A 348 -39.31 -25.89 24.99
N TYR A 349 -40.37 -25.34 24.38
CA TYR A 349 -40.28 -23.99 23.81
C TYR A 349 -40.18 -22.99 24.97
N VAL A 350 -38.96 -22.52 25.25
CA VAL A 350 -38.70 -21.63 26.41
C VAL A 350 -38.62 -20.15 25.99
N GLY A 351 -38.45 -19.86 24.70
CA GLY A 351 -38.39 -18.49 24.17
C GLY A 351 -37.51 -18.34 22.93
N LEU A 352 -37.00 -17.12 22.72
CA LEU A 352 -36.07 -16.82 21.62
C LEU A 352 -34.69 -17.47 21.88
N CYS A 353 -34.08 -18.04 20.84
CA CYS A 353 -32.65 -18.38 20.91
C CYS A 353 -31.83 -17.12 20.79
N HIS A 354 -30.59 -17.19 21.24
CA HIS A 354 -29.60 -16.17 20.97
C HIS A 354 -28.29 -16.81 20.49
N THR A 355 -27.60 -16.09 19.62
CA THR A 355 -26.20 -16.34 19.31
C THR A 355 -25.36 -15.28 20.03
N SER A 356 -24.21 -15.69 20.55
CA SER A 356 -23.24 -14.77 21.17
C SER A 356 -21.98 -14.77 20.33
N LEU A 357 -21.64 -13.64 19.74
CA LEU A 357 -20.40 -13.43 19.02
C LEU A 357 -19.40 -12.79 19.99
N ILE A 358 -18.32 -13.49 20.31
CA ILE A 358 -17.25 -13.04 21.20
C ILE A 358 -16.07 -12.68 20.31
N ILE A 359 -15.83 -11.40 20.18
CA ILE A 359 -14.94 -10.82 19.19
C ILE A 359 -13.68 -10.33 19.87
N GLN A 360 -12.52 -10.82 19.43
CA GLN A 360 -11.24 -10.46 19.98
C GLN A 360 -10.29 -9.96 18.91
N VAL A 361 -9.53 -8.92 19.26
CA VAL A 361 -8.36 -8.48 18.50
C VAL A 361 -7.14 -9.00 19.26
N PRO A 362 -6.51 -10.10 18.83
CA PRO A 362 -5.47 -10.77 19.61
C PRO A 362 -4.16 -9.97 19.67
N ARG A 363 -3.94 -9.06 18.72
CA ARG A 363 -2.71 -8.27 18.61
C ARG A 363 -2.99 -6.78 18.53
N SER A 364 -2.22 -6.00 19.29
CA SER A 364 -2.19 -4.53 19.19
C SER A 364 -1.29 -4.07 18.03
N GLU A 365 -1.40 -4.72 16.88
CA GLU A 365 -0.65 -4.41 15.66
C GLU A 365 -1.60 -4.50 14.47
N ARG A 366 -1.43 -3.61 13.49
CA ARG A 366 -2.07 -3.74 12.18
C ARG A 366 -1.05 -4.11 11.12
N THR A 367 -1.50 -4.90 10.15
CA THR A 367 -0.81 -5.06 8.88
C THR A 367 -1.22 -3.90 7.98
N VAL A 368 -0.26 -3.16 7.43
CA VAL A 368 -0.49 -2.09 6.48
C VAL A 368 -0.04 -2.57 5.11
N GLN A 369 -0.96 -2.62 4.16
CA GLN A 369 -0.73 -2.96 2.77
C GLN A 369 -0.91 -1.71 1.91
N ILE A 370 0.18 -1.24 1.31
CA ILE A 370 0.18 -0.04 0.47
C ILE A 370 0.47 -0.44 -0.96
N GLN A 371 -0.47 -0.14 -1.86
CA GLN A 371 -0.24 -0.28 -3.29
C GLN A 371 0.62 0.89 -3.77
N LYS A 372 1.84 0.60 -4.20
CA LYS A 372 2.79 1.59 -4.73
C LYS A 372 3.55 1.03 -5.94
N MET A 373 4.31 1.89 -6.61
CA MET A 373 5.24 1.43 -7.64
C MET A 373 6.45 0.76 -6.97
N SER A 374 7.00 -0.26 -7.62
CA SER A 374 8.18 -0.98 -7.12
C SER A 374 9.39 -0.08 -6.93
N MET A 375 9.48 0.99 -7.70
CA MET A 375 10.54 1.98 -7.62
C MET A 375 9.96 3.36 -7.94
N GLU A 376 10.46 4.39 -7.28
CA GLU A 376 10.17 5.78 -7.62
C GLU A 376 11.43 6.47 -8.19
N TRP A 377 11.26 7.62 -8.84
CA TRP A 377 12.39 8.38 -9.39
C TRP A 377 13.49 8.73 -8.37
N PRO A 378 13.19 9.06 -7.10
CA PRO A 378 14.22 9.24 -6.08
C PRO A 378 15.11 8.00 -5.91
N ASP A 379 14.53 6.79 -5.96
CA ASP A 379 15.28 5.53 -5.88
C ASP A 379 16.16 5.32 -7.10
N VAL A 380 15.65 5.64 -8.30
CA VAL A 380 16.43 5.60 -9.56
C VAL A 380 17.63 6.54 -9.47
N ILE A 381 17.45 7.75 -8.97
CA ILE A 381 18.53 8.74 -8.83
C ILE A 381 19.56 8.27 -7.80
N ALA A 382 19.10 7.66 -6.69
CA ALA A 382 19.99 7.10 -5.68
C ALA A 382 20.83 5.94 -6.25
N GLU A 383 20.20 5.02 -7.02
CA GLU A 383 20.92 3.95 -7.71
C GLU A 383 21.87 4.51 -8.78
N ALA A 384 21.44 5.45 -9.61
CA ALA A 384 22.30 6.08 -10.62
C ALA A 384 23.55 6.71 -9.98
N GLY A 385 23.38 7.36 -8.81
CA GLY A 385 24.48 7.90 -8.02
C GLY A 385 25.46 6.83 -7.53
N SER A 386 24.97 5.68 -7.05
CA SER A 386 25.84 4.59 -6.60
C SER A 386 26.62 3.94 -7.77
N TYR A 387 25.96 3.73 -8.91
CA TYR A 387 26.60 3.20 -10.12
C TYR A 387 27.56 4.20 -10.78
N PHE A 388 27.37 5.51 -10.59
CA PHE A 388 28.31 6.51 -11.12
C PHE A 388 29.72 6.37 -10.52
N ALA A 389 29.83 5.97 -9.24
CA ALA A 389 31.12 5.70 -8.63
C ALA A 389 31.87 4.54 -9.33
N LEU A 390 31.15 3.50 -9.75
CA LEU A 390 31.71 2.40 -10.54
C LEU A 390 32.20 2.90 -11.91
N VAL A 391 31.41 3.74 -12.58
CA VAL A 391 31.79 4.34 -13.86
C VAL A 391 33.06 5.19 -13.74
N GLN A 392 33.18 6.00 -12.69
CA GLN A 392 34.39 6.77 -12.40
C GLN A 392 35.61 5.86 -12.22
N LEU A 393 35.47 4.78 -11.45
CA LEU A 393 36.54 3.81 -11.25
C LEU A 393 36.99 3.18 -12.57
N LEU A 394 36.06 2.75 -13.42
CA LEU A 394 36.37 2.21 -14.75
C LEU A 394 37.09 3.25 -15.61
N GLY A 395 36.61 4.49 -15.65
CA GLY A 395 37.28 5.58 -16.36
C GLY A 395 38.74 5.76 -15.94
N TRP A 396 39.02 5.68 -14.64
CA TRP A 396 40.36 5.81 -14.08
C TRP A 396 41.29 4.64 -14.46
N VAL A 397 40.75 3.42 -14.50
CA VAL A 397 41.49 2.22 -14.89
C VAL A 397 41.83 2.26 -16.37
N PHE A 398 40.84 2.48 -17.25
CA PHE A 398 41.05 2.49 -18.70
C PHE A 398 41.93 3.65 -19.16
N SER A 399 41.76 4.85 -18.58
CA SER A 399 42.67 5.97 -18.85
C SER A 399 44.08 5.73 -18.33
N GLY A 400 44.25 4.98 -17.23
CA GLY A 400 45.57 4.61 -16.72
C GLY A 400 46.27 3.55 -17.56
N GLN A 401 45.53 2.54 -18.02
CA GLN A 401 46.07 1.45 -18.86
C GLN A 401 46.57 1.95 -20.22
N LEU A 402 45.91 2.94 -20.81
CA LEU A 402 46.34 3.53 -22.07
C LEU A 402 47.63 4.35 -21.95
N LEU A 403 47.89 4.94 -20.78
CA LEU A 403 49.17 5.59 -20.50
C LEU A 403 50.31 4.57 -20.35
N ALA A 404 50.02 3.37 -19.85
CA ALA A 404 51.02 2.32 -19.68
C ALA A 404 51.37 1.57 -20.99
N ALA A 405 50.58 1.78 -22.05
CA ALA A 405 50.73 1.14 -23.36
C ALA A 405 51.34 2.06 -24.44
N ASP A 406 51.31 3.38 -24.22
CA ASP A 406 52.11 4.39 -24.95
C ASP A 406 53.53 4.39 -24.36
#